data_AF-A0A8T1FI61-F1
#
_entry.id   AF-A0A8T1FI61-F1
#
_cell.length_a   1.000
_cell.length_b   1.000
_cell.length_c   1.000
_cell.angle_alpha   90.00
_cell.angle_beta   90.00
_cell.angle_gamma   90.00
#
_symmetry.space_group_name_H-M   'P 1'
#
loop_
_entity.id
_entity.type
_entity.pdbx_description
1 polymer ?
#
loop_
_entity_poly.entity_id
_entity_poly.type
_entity_poly.pdbx_seq_one_letter_code
_entity_poly.pdbx_strand_id
1 'polypeptide(L)'
;MACGLTRKTFNPEMSELLNKISKTVYDTVSNSTMGDFLPSLMTMLGQGSGAERIGYKPHRFMEMAATMQRILDKWPALKAWYQERDAKVVREGKVPTGFPLTGCYQHFGQLLSILTPIILVNKRAQAEDAKQVQVLLSLYTVRMTNLVLDQPIRRYDTTPKTPVFIRPYQLTSLVSNTRKLLRTVFYKNFFWRYSDPEYIDNGSYIFEMQLMLLPSANQLGGGGNG
;
A
#
# COMPACT_ATOMS: atom_id res chain seq x y z
N MET A 1 -17.98 7.68 -28.64
CA MET A 1 -18.61 6.63 -27.82
C MET A 1 -17.77 6.43 -26.56
N ALA A 2 -18.25 6.90 -25.41
CA ALA A 2 -17.56 6.83 -24.13
C ALA A 2 -17.99 5.54 -23.41
N CYS A 3 -17.10 4.56 -23.32
CA CYS A 3 -17.37 3.33 -22.56
C CYS A 3 -17.07 3.60 -21.07
N GLY A 4 -18.08 4.10 -20.36
CA GLY A 4 -18.06 4.29 -18.92
C GLY A 4 -18.30 2.98 -18.19
N LEU A 5 -17.23 2.21 -17.93
CA LEU A 5 -17.23 1.26 -16.82
C LEU A 5 -16.95 2.06 -15.54
N THR A 6 -17.98 2.64 -14.93
CA THR A 6 -17.93 3.09 -13.54
C THR A 6 -17.74 1.87 -12.64
N ARG A 7 -16.49 1.45 -12.47
CA ARG A 7 -16.13 0.49 -11.43
C ARG A 7 -16.58 1.07 -10.10
N LYS A 8 -17.59 0.46 -9.49
CA LYS A 8 -18.04 0.79 -8.13
C LYS A 8 -16.83 0.70 -7.22
N THR A 9 -16.31 1.84 -6.77
CA THR A 9 -15.10 1.86 -5.95
C THR A 9 -15.49 1.42 -4.55
N PHE A 10 -14.88 0.35 -4.06
CA PHE A 10 -15.13 -0.13 -2.69
C PHE A 10 -14.62 0.86 -1.63
N ASN A 11 -13.84 1.87 -2.05
CA ASN A 11 -13.29 2.93 -1.22
C ASN A 11 -13.27 4.27 -1.99
N PRO A 12 -14.40 5.02 -2.01
CA PRO A 12 -14.50 6.27 -2.75
C PRO A 12 -13.59 7.37 -2.18
N GLU A 13 -13.41 7.45 -0.87
CA GLU A 13 -12.49 8.40 -0.22
C GLU A 13 -11.05 8.18 -0.69
N MET A 14 -10.61 6.92 -0.84
CA MET A 14 -9.29 6.60 -1.37
C MET A 14 -9.17 6.95 -2.85
N SER A 15 -10.22 6.73 -3.64
CA SER A 15 -10.25 7.15 -5.05
C SER A 15 -10.13 8.67 -5.19
N GLU A 16 -10.80 9.44 -4.33
CA GLU A 16 -10.67 10.89 -4.28
C GLU A 16 -9.24 11.32 -3.90
N LEU A 17 -8.64 10.69 -2.88
CA LEU A 17 -7.26 10.95 -2.50
C LEU A 17 -6.30 10.68 -3.67
N LEU A 18 -6.45 9.55 -4.36
CA LEU A 18 -5.65 9.20 -5.54
C LEU A 18 -5.82 10.22 -6.68
N ASN A 19 -7.02 10.76 -6.88
CA ASN A 19 -7.26 11.83 -7.86
C ASN A 19 -6.54 13.13 -7.47
N LYS A 20 -6.55 13.50 -6.18
CA LYS A 20 -5.83 14.69 -5.69
C LYS A 20 -4.30 14.53 -5.82
N ILE A 21 -3.78 13.32 -5.56
CA ILE A 21 -2.37 12.97 -5.80
C ILE A 21 -2.06 13.13 -7.30
N SER A 22 -2.88 12.53 -8.17
CA SER A 22 -2.70 12.61 -9.62
C SER A 22 -2.65 14.05 -10.13
N LYS A 23 -3.59 14.89 -9.68
CA LYS A 23 -3.60 16.32 -10.00
C LYS A 23 -2.33 17.03 -9.53
N THR A 24 -1.90 16.77 -8.30
CA THR A 24 -0.69 17.39 -7.71
C THR A 24 0.57 17.02 -8.50
N VAL A 25 0.69 15.76 -8.90
CA VAL A 25 1.80 15.27 -9.72
C VAL A 25 1.77 15.92 -11.11
N TYR A 26 0.61 15.96 -11.77
CA TYR A 26 0.46 16.58 -13.08
C TYR A 26 0.82 18.06 -13.06
N ASP A 27 0.33 18.80 -12.06
CA ASP A 27 0.63 20.23 -11.90
C ASP A 27 2.14 20.50 -11.71
N THR A 28 2.85 19.58 -11.05
CA THR A 28 4.25 19.76 -10.66
C THR A 28 5.25 19.07 -11.58
N VAL A 29 4.79 18.44 -12.67
CA VAL A 29 5.61 17.62 -13.58
C VAL A 29 6.77 18.36 -14.23
N SER A 30 6.60 19.66 -14.47
CA SER A 30 7.63 20.53 -15.08
C SER A 30 8.66 21.06 -14.08
N ASN A 31 8.54 20.71 -12.79
CA ASN A 31 9.44 21.18 -11.75
C ASN A 31 10.58 20.17 -11.49
N SER A 32 11.82 20.58 -11.74
CA SER A 32 13.04 19.78 -11.50
C SER A 32 13.21 19.33 -10.04
N THR A 33 12.62 20.06 -9.09
CA THR A 33 12.66 19.76 -7.64
C THR A 33 11.84 18.51 -7.28
N MET A 34 10.90 18.11 -8.16
CA MET A 34 9.93 17.05 -7.88
C MET A 34 10.34 15.67 -8.46
N GLY A 35 11.29 15.63 -9.41
CA GLY A 35 11.92 14.41 -9.95
C GLY A 35 10.92 13.35 -10.45
N ASP A 36 11.18 12.06 -10.16
CA ASP A 36 10.41 10.87 -10.62
C ASP A 36 8.98 10.69 -10.07
N PHE A 37 8.31 11.78 -9.68
CA PHE A 37 6.93 11.79 -9.19
C PHE A 37 5.93 11.28 -10.24
N LEU A 38 6.10 11.70 -11.51
CA LEU A 38 5.23 11.33 -12.61
C LEU A 38 5.36 9.85 -13.01
N PRO A 39 6.58 9.30 -13.23
CA PRO A 39 6.75 7.86 -13.45
C PRO A 39 6.12 6.98 -12.35
N SER A 40 6.32 7.35 -11.08
CA SER A 40 5.78 6.59 -9.93
C SER A 40 4.24 6.55 -9.92
N LEU A 41 3.60 7.66 -10.32
CA LEU A 41 2.14 7.75 -10.43
C LEU A 41 1.60 7.03 -11.67
N MET A 42 2.27 7.13 -12.83
CA MET A 42 1.88 6.43 -14.05
C MET A 42 1.86 4.91 -13.85
N THR A 43 2.86 4.36 -13.16
CA THR A 43 2.90 2.94 -12.82
C THR A 43 1.81 2.56 -11.79
N MET A 44 1.57 3.41 -10.79
CA MET A 44 0.50 3.23 -9.80
C MET A 44 -0.90 3.17 -10.44
N LEU A 45 -1.20 4.10 -11.35
CA LEU A 45 -2.48 4.19 -12.04
C LEU A 45 -2.63 3.16 -13.17
N GLY A 46 -1.57 2.41 -13.47
CA GLY A 46 -1.54 1.44 -14.57
C GLY A 46 -1.66 2.09 -15.95
N GLN A 47 -1.27 3.36 -16.06
CA GLN A 47 -1.29 4.15 -17.30
C GLN A 47 0.15 4.35 -17.78
N GLY A 48 0.62 3.44 -18.63
CA GLY A 48 1.94 3.45 -19.26
C GLY A 48 1.93 2.63 -20.55
N SER A 49 3.01 2.65 -21.34
CA SER A 49 3.09 2.07 -22.71
C SER A 49 2.79 0.57 -22.81
N GLY A 50 2.63 -0.14 -21.71
CA GLY A 50 2.08 -1.50 -21.64
C GLY A 50 0.68 -1.50 -21.03
N ALA A 51 -0.33 -1.10 -21.80
CA ALA A 51 -1.73 -1.22 -21.44
C ALA A 51 -2.22 -2.69 -21.56
N GLU A 52 -1.55 -3.61 -20.88
CA GLU A 52 -2.03 -4.98 -20.73
C GLU A 52 -2.56 -5.22 -19.32
N ARG A 53 -3.82 -5.65 -19.31
CA ARG A 53 -4.61 -6.30 -18.26
C ARG A 53 -4.29 -5.95 -16.79
N ILE A 54 -5.35 -5.40 -16.22
CA ILE A 54 -5.65 -5.12 -14.81
C ILE A 54 -5.51 -6.41 -13.97
N GLY A 55 -4.28 -6.72 -13.55
CA GLY A 55 -3.96 -7.72 -12.52
C GLY A 55 -3.24 -7.06 -11.34
N TYR A 56 -3.41 -7.63 -10.13
CA TYR A 56 -2.64 -7.22 -8.95
C TYR A 56 -1.14 -7.45 -9.22
N LYS A 57 -0.34 -6.39 -9.23
CA LYS A 57 1.11 -6.48 -9.29
C LYS A 57 1.71 -5.90 -7.99
N PRO A 58 2.41 -6.68 -7.16
CA PRO A 58 2.97 -6.23 -5.88
C PRO A 58 3.80 -4.94 -5.96
N HIS A 59 4.51 -4.70 -7.08
CA HIS A 59 5.28 -3.46 -7.28
C HIS A 59 4.40 -2.21 -7.24
N ARG A 60 3.19 -2.23 -7.81
CA ARG A 60 2.29 -1.06 -7.82
C ARG A 60 1.83 -0.67 -6.42
N PHE A 61 1.64 -1.66 -5.55
CA PHE A 61 1.30 -1.43 -4.15
C PHE A 61 2.46 -0.78 -3.38
N MET A 62 3.69 -1.24 -3.63
CA MET A 62 4.89 -0.65 -3.04
C MET A 62 5.15 0.77 -3.55
N GLU A 63 4.96 1.01 -4.85
CA GLU A 63 5.06 2.34 -5.47
C GLU A 63 4.02 3.32 -4.94
N MET A 64 2.80 2.86 -4.64
CA MET A 64 1.77 3.70 -4.02
C MET A 64 2.25 4.25 -2.67
N ALA A 65 2.77 3.38 -1.80
CA ALA A 65 3.30 3.83 -0.52
C ALA A 65 4.57 4.70 -0.66
N ALA A 66 5.45 4.36 -1.60
CA ALA A 66 6.62 5.19 -1.90
C ALA A 66 6.21 6.60 -2.37
N THR A 67 5.17 6.71 -3.18
CA THR A 67 4.61 7.99 -3.64
C THR A 67 4.02 8.78 -2.46
N MET A 68 3.23 8.14 -1.59
CA MET A 68 2.69 8.78 -0.38
C MET A 68 3.79 9.28 0.56
N GLN A 69 4.85 8.49 0.74
CA GLN A 69 6.02 8.89 1.53
C GLN A 69 6.69 10.12 0.93
N ARG A 70 6.98 10.09 -0.37
CA ARG A 70 7.68 11.18 -1.06
C ARG A 70 6.83 12.47 -1.10
N ILE A 71 5.49 12.37 -1.10
CA ILE A 71 4.58 13.51 -0.88
C ILE A 71 4.78 14.13 0.51
N LEU A 72 4.88 13.31 1.56
CA LEU A 72 5.14 13.80 2.91
C LEU A 72 6.52 14.45 3.01
N ASP A 73 7.54 13.84 2.41
CA ASP A 73 8.92 14.36 2.42
C ASP A 73 9.02 15.72 1.71
N LYS A 74 8.26 15.90 0.62
CA LYS A 74 8.22 17.14 -0.17
C LYS A 74 7.09 18.09 0.23
N TRP A 75 6.37 17.81 1.31
CA TRP A 75 5.18 18.57 1.69
C TRP A 75 5.41 20.09 1.80
N PRO A 76 6.48 20.59 2.48
CA PRO A 76 6.73 22.02 2.56
C PRO A 76 6.99 22.65 1.19
N ALA A 77 7.75 21.95 0.34
CA ALA A 77 8.07 22.40 -1.02
C ALA A 77 6.83 22.44 -1.92
N LEU A 78 5.96 21.42 -1.84
CA LEU A 78 4.68 21.39 -2.54
C LEU A 78 3.78 22.56 -2.12
N LYS A 79 3.69 22.83 -0.81
CA LYS A 79 2.89 23.94 -0.28
C LYS A 79 3.41 25.28 -0.78
N ALA A 80 4.72 25.52 -0.70
CA ALA A 80 5.35 26.76 -1.16
C ALA A 80 5.13 26.97 -2.66
N TRP A 81 5.33 25.93 -3.47
CA TRP A 81 5.14 25.98 -4.92
C TRP A 81 3.70 26.34 -5.32
N TYR A 82 2.69 25.76 -4.66
CA TYR A 82 1.30 26.12 -4.91
C TYR A 82 0.97 27.55 -4.46
N GLN A 83 1.55 28.02 -3.35
CA GLN A 83 1.37 29.40 -2.90
C GLN A 83 1.94 30.40 -3.91
N GLU A 84 3.13 30.14 -4.46
CA GLU A 84 3.74 30.98 -5.50
C GLU A 84 2.90 30.99 -6.80
N ARG A 85 2.42 29.80 -7.21
CA ARG A 85 1.53 29.64 -8.36
C ARG A 85 0.24 30.43 -8.16
N ASP A 86 -0.41 30.29 -7.01
CA ASP A 86 -1.64 31.00 -6.70
C ASP A 86 -1.41 32.52 -6.64
N ALA A 87 -0.30 32.98 -6.07
CA ALA A 87 0.06 34.40 -6.07
C ALA A 87 0.24 34.96 -7.49
N LYS A 88 0.80 34.16 -8.41
CA LYS A 88 0.88 34.53 -9.84
C LYS A 88 -0.50 34.62 -10.49
N VAL A 89 -1.38 33.64 -10.23
CA VAL A 89 -2.75 33.60 -10.76
C VAL A 89 -3.56 34.81 -10.29
N VAL A 90 -3.41 35.21 -9.02
CA VAL A 90 -4.05 36.42 -8.47
C VAL A 90 -3.55 37.69 -9.16
N ARG A 91 -2.23 37.80 -9.44
CA ARG A 91 -1.68 38.94 -10.21
C ARG A 91 -2.26 39.03 -11.62
N GLU A 92 -2.66 37.91 -12.21
CA GLU A 92 -3.34 37.85 -13.52
C GLU A 92 -4.85 38.09 -13.42
N GLY A 93 -5.39 38.46 -12.25
CA GLY A 93 -6.82 38.72 -12.04
C GLY A 93 -7.70 37.47 -12.02
N LYS A 94 -7.11 36.28 -11.86
CA LYS A 94 -7.81 34.99 -11.86
C LYS A 94 -7.96 34.42 -10.45
N VAL A 95 -8.91 33.51 -10.27
CA VAL A 95 -9.16 32.83 -8.99
C VAL A 95 -8.15 31.68 -8.81
N PRO A 96 -7.39 31.65 -7.70
CA PRO A 96 -6.47 30.55 -7.40
C PRO A 96 -7.23 29.25 -7.08
N THR A 97 -6.61 28.12 -7.42
CA THR A 97 -7.22 26.79 -7.19
C THR A 97 -6.84 26.21 -5.83
N GLY A 98 -5.78 26.72 -5.19
CA GLY A 98 -5.29 26.20 -3.92
C GLY A 98 -4.48 24.91 -4.08
N PHE A 99 -3.81 24.52 -2.99
CA PHE A 99 -3.07 23.25 -2.92
C PHE A 99 -4.06 22.06 -2.84
N PRO A 100 -4.12 21.15 -3.85
CA PRO A 100 -5.15 20.10 -3.90
C PRO A 100 -5.11 19.10 -2.75
N LEU A 101 -3.95 18.93 -2.10
CA LEU A 101 -3.78 18.01 -0.96
C LEU A 101 -3.99 18.70 0.39
N THR A 102 -4.52 19.93 0.42
CA THR A 102 -4.84 20.61 1.69
C THR A 102 -5.72 19.72 2.57
N GLY A 103 -5.33 19.55 3.83
CA GLY A 103 -6.01 18.66 4.78
C GLY A 103 -5.67 17.17 4.67
N CYS A 104 -4.92 16.74 3.63
CA CYS A 104 -4.61 15.32 3.43
C CYS A 104 -3.35 14.81 4.15
N TYR A 105 -2.58 15.68 4.81
CA TYR A 105 -1.31 15.30 5.46
C TYR A 105 -1.47 14.14 6.44
N GLN A 106 -2.48 14.21 7.30
CA GLN A 106 -2.76 13.18 8.30
C GLN A 106 -3.18 11.86 7.65
N HIS A 107 -3.93 11.90 6.54
CA HIS A 107 -4.31 10.68 5.81
C HIS A 107 -3.08 9.91 5.33
N PHE A 108 -2.09 10.60 4.74
CA PHE A 108 -0.87 9.97 4.25
C PHE A 108 -0.09 9.27 5.36
N GLY A 109 0.17 9.95 6.48
CA GLY A 109 0.92 9.35 7.57
C GLY A 109 0.21 8.14 8.21
N GLN A 110 -1.11 8.22 8.35
CA GLN A 110 -1.90 7.12 8.87
C GLN A 110 -2.03 5.95 7.87
N LEU A 111 -2.17 6.22 6.57
CA LEU A 111 -2.16 5.20 5.51
C LEU A 111 -0.81 4.47 5.47
N LEU A 112 0.32 5.19 5.52
CA LEU A 112 1.64 4.56 5.58
C LEU A 112 1.81 3.68 6.83
N SER A 113 1.18 4.04 7.94
CA SER A 113 1.19 3.26 9.19
C SER A 113 0.48 1.92 9.07
N ILE A 114 -0.56 1.81 8.22
CA ILE A 114 -1.23 0.52 7.93
C ILE A 114 -0.56 -0.24 6.78
N LEU A 115 0.03 0.44 5.79
CA LEU A 115 0.60 -0.17 4.59
C LEU A 115 2.03 -0.68 4.80
N THR A 116 2.86 0.01 5.58
CA THR A 116 4.28 -0.33 5.77
C THR A 116 4.49 -1.78 6.24
N PRO A 117 3.75 -2.31 7.23
CA PRO A 117 3.91 -3.69 7.65
C PRO A 117 3.52 -4.70 6.57
N ILE A 118 2.50 -4.39 5.75
CA ILE A 118 2.09 -5.23 4.61
C ILE A 118 3.20 -5.25 3.53
N ILE A 119 3.81 -4.10 3.26
CA ILE A 119 4.94 -3.98 2.32
C ILE A 119 6.13 -4.79 2.81
N LEU A 120 6.42 -4.78 4.11
CA LEU A 120 7.50 -5.58 4.69
C LEU A 120 7.25 -7.07 4.48
N VAL A 121 6.01 -7.54 4.62
CA VAL A 121 5.66 -8.93 4.30
C VAL A 121 5.89 -9.23 2.83
N ASN A 122 5.42 -8.37 1.92
CA ASN A 122 5.62 -8.55 0.49
C ASN A 122 7.10 -8.63 0.11
N LYS A 123 7.95 -7.78 0.70
CA LYS A 123 9.41 -7.83 0.50
C LYS A 123 10.01 -9.15 0.97
N ARG A 124 9.61 -9.63 2.17
CA ARG A 124 10.08 -10.92 2.70
C ARG A 124 9.64 -12.10 1.85
N ALA A 125 8.43 -12.05 1.30
CA ALA A 125 7.91 -13.09 0.42
C ALA A 125 8.59 -13.15 -0.95
N GLN A 126 9.29 -12.07 -1.34
CA GLN A 126 9.99 -11.94 -2.64
C GLN A 126 11.51 -12.03 -2.51
N ALA A 127 12.04 -12.27 -1.31
CA ALA A 127 13.48 -12.45 -1.12
C ALA A 127 13.95 -13.76 -1.76
N GLU A 128 15.17 -13.76 -2.32
CA GLU A 128 15.77 -14.96 -2.94
C GLU A 128 15.88 -16.13 -1.95
N ASP A 129 16.01 -15.82 -0.66
CA ASP A 129 16.10 -16.76 0.46
C ASP A 129 14.83 -16.77 1.34
N ALA A 130 13.67 -16.43 0.77
CA ALA A 130 12.41 -16.29 1.52
C ALA A 130 12.07 -17.52 2.37
N LYS A 131 12.32 -17.44 3.69
CA LYS A 131 11.92 -18.46 4.66
C LYS A 131 10.41 -18.42 4.84
N GLN A 132 9.70 -19.42 4.31
CA GLN A 132 8.23 -19.49 4.35
C GLN A 132 7.65 -19.29 5.77
N VAL A 133 8.28 -19.88 6.79
CA VAL A 133 7.89 -19.69 8.20
C VAL A 133 7.92 -18.22 8.62
N GLN A 134 8.93 -17.46 8.21
CA GLN A 134 9.04 -16.03 8.52
C GLN A 134 7.99 -15.20 7.78
N VAL A 135 7.64 -15.58 6.56
CA VAL A 135 6.55 -14.94 5.80
C VAL A 135 5.20 -15.19 6.48
N LEU A 136 4.91 -16.43 6.86
CA LEU A 136 3.69 -16.80 7.58
C LEU A 136 3.58 -16.08 8.93
N LEU A 137 4.66 -16.06 9.73
CA LEU A 137 4.71 -15.34 10.99
C LEU A 137 4.47 -13.83 10.79
N SER A 138 5.00 -13.25 9.70
CA SER A 138 4.80 -11.85 9.36
C SER A 138 3.33 -11.56 8.98
N LEU A 139 2.71 -12.45 8.19
CA LEU A 139 1.29 -12.35 7.82
C LEU A 139 0.38 -12.43 9.05
N TYR A 140 0.66 -13.37 9.96
CA TYR A 140 -0.05 -13.49 11.23
C TYR A 140 0.14 -12.25 12.11
N THR A 141 1.36 -11.74 12.22
CA THR A 141 1.65 -10.53 12.99
C THR A 141 0.86 -9.34 12.46
N VAL A 142 0.85 -9.11 11.14
CA VAL A 142 0.06 -8.02 10.52
C VAL A 142 -1.42 -8.16 10.81
N ARG A 143 -1.96 -9.39 10.78
CA ARG A 143 -3.36 -9.67 11.09
C ARG A 143 -3.71 -9.33 12.53
N MET A 144 -2.85 -9.68 13.48
CA MET A 144 -3.05 -9.55 14.92
C MET A 144 -2.68 -8.17 15.48
N THR A 145 -2.04 -7.31 14.69
CA THR A 145 -1.65 -5.96 15.12
C THR A 145 -2.28 -4.90 14.21
N ASN A 146 -1.78 -4.77 12.98
CA ASN A 146 -2.17 -3.72 12.05
C ASN A 146 -3.62 -3.83 11.54
N LEU A 147 -4.19 -5.03 11.47
CA LEU A 147 -5.55 -5.24 10.93
C LEU A 147 -6.61 -5.56 12.01
N VAL A 148 -6.28 -5.40 13.30
CA VAL A 148 -7.24 -5.52 14.42
C VAL A 148 -7.87 -4.15 14.71
N LEU A 149 -9.15 -3.98 14.39
CA LEU A 149 -9.77 -2.65 14.23
C LEU A 149 -9.82 -1.82 15.52
N ASP A 150 -9.94 -2.49 16.66
CA ASP A 150 -10.00 -1.94 18.02
C ASP A 150 -8.60 -1.69 18.63
N GLN A 151 -7.54 -2.18 17.99
CA GLN A 151 -6.18 -2.00 18.48
C GLN A 151 -5.50 -0.78 17.85
N PRO A 152 -4.64 -0.08 18.60
CA PRO A 152 -3.83 1.00 18.05
C PRO A 152 -2.86 0.50 16.98
N ILE A 153 -2.52 1.37 16.03
CA ILE A 153 -1.48 1.10 15.03
C ILE A 153 -0.22 1.89 15.36
N ARG A 154 0.95 1.31 15.13
CA ARG A 154 2.20 2.02 15.26
C ARG A 154 2.38 3.00 14.10
N ARG A 155 2.80 4.23 14.40
CA ARG A 155 3.16 5.24 13.40
C ARG A 155 4.35 4.77 12.56
N TYR A 156 4.26 4.94 11.24
CA TYR A 156 5.28 4.47 10.29
C TYR A 156 6.65 5.14 10.48
N ASP A 157 6.69 6.37 10.97
CA ASP A 157 7.88 7.22 11.12
C ASP A 157 8.58 7.07 12.47
N THR A 158 8.17 6.09 13.28
CA THR A 158 8.70 5.88 14.64
C THR A 158 9.72 4.75 14.70
N THR A 159 10.72 4.90 15.58
CA THR A 159 11.71 3.84 15.79
C THR A 159 11.16 2.73 16.68
N PRO A 160 11.69 1.49 16.61
CA PRO A 160 11.26 0.42 17.49
C PRO A 160 11.53 0.70 18.97
N LYS A 161 12.52 1.56 19.27
CA LYS A 161 12.90 1.93 20.65
C LYS A 161 11.93 2.94 21.25
N THR A 162 11.30 3.77 20.43
CA THR A 162 10.38 4.83 20.86
C THR A 162 9.10 4.80 20.00
N PRO A 163 8.28 3.75 20.14
CA PRO A 163 7.09 3.60 19.32
C PRO A 163 6.02 4.60 19.73
N VAL A 164 5.46 5.32 18.74
CA VAL A 164 4.25 6.13 18.94
C VAL A 164 3.08 5.40 18.28
N PHE A 165 1.98 5.33 19.00
CA PHE A 165 0.78 4.61 18.59
C PHE A 165 -0.37 5.57 18.27
N ILE A 166 -1.08 5.30 17.18
CA ILE A 166 -2.31 5.98 16.77
C ILE A 166 -3.48 5.14 17.27
N ARG A 167 -4.29 5.71 18.16
CA ARG A 167 -5.50 5.05 18.68
C ARG A 167 -6.57 4.97 17.60
N PRO A 168 -7.50 3.99 17.66
CA PRO A 168 -8.57 3.84 16.66
C PRO A 168 -9.41 5.11 16.47
N TYR A 169 -9.74 5.82 17.55
CA TYR A 169 -10.52 7.06 17.50
C TYR A 169 -9.76 8.26 16.89
N GLN A 170 -8.43 8.15 16.74
CA GLN A 170 -7.60 9.17 16.10
C GLN A 170 -7.47 8.91 14.58
N LEU A 171 -7.93 7.76 14.09
CA LEU A 171 -7.89 7.45 12.67
C LEU A 171 -8.92 8.29 11.92
N THR A 172 -8.50 8.84 10.79
CA THR A 172 -9.40 9.49 9.85
C THR A 172 -10.38 8.47 9.25
N SER A 173 -11.57 8.92 8.82
CA SER A 173 -12.59 8.06 8.19
C SER A 173 -12.00 7.19 7.08
N LEU A 174 -11.25 7.83 6.17
CA LEU A 174 -10.52 7.18 5.08
C LEU A 174 -9.64 6.03 5.56
N VAL A 175 -8.83 6.25 6.59
CA VAL A 175 -7.89 5.22 7.07
C VAL A 175 -8.64 4.10 7.77
N SER A 176 -9.66 4.42 8.57
CA SER A 176 -10.51 3.44 9.24
C SER A 176 -11.21 2.53 8.22
N ASN A 177 -11.80 3.10 7.17
CA ASN A 177 -12.45 2.36 6.09
C ASN A 177 -11.44 1.52 5.30
N THR A 178 -10.29 2.09 4.96
CA THR A 178 -9.21 1.35 4.28
C THR A 178 -8.72 0.17 5.11
N ARG A 179 -8.52 0.35 6.42
CA ARG A 179 -8.12 -0.71 7.37
C ARG A 179 -9.16 -1.83 7.44
N LYS A 180 -10.45 -1.49 7.47
CA LYS A 180 -11.57 -2.46 7.43
C LYS A 180 -11.54 -3.28 6.15
N LEU A 181 -11.40 -2.63 4.99
CA LEU A 181 -11.33 -3.31 3.70
C LEU A 181 -10.11 -4.23 3.61
N LEU A 182 -8.94 -3.75 4.04
CA LEU A 182 -7.72 -4.56 4.10
C LEU A 182 -7.91 -5.78 5.00
N ARG A 183 -8.50 -5.63 6.19
CA ARG A 183 -8.85 -6.77 7.07
C ARG A 183 -9.71 -7.79 6.34
N THR A 184 -10.78 -7.35 5.67
CA THR A 184 -11.73 -8.23 4.97
C THR A 184 -11.04 -8.98 3.83
N VAL A 185 -10.27 -8.27 2.99
CA VAL A 185 -9.55 -8.84 1.85
C VAL A 185 -8.46 -9.79 2.34
N PHE A 186 -7.74 -9.43 3.39
CA PHE A 186 -6.68 -10.26 3.98
C PHE A 186 -7.27 -11.55 4.55
N TYR A 187 -8.41 -11.46 5.26
CA TYR A 187 -9.11 -12.64 5.75
C TYR A 187 -9.54 -13.55 4.61
N LYS A 188 -10.27 -13.02 3.63
CA LYS A 188 -10.82 -13.82 2.52
C LYS A 188 -9.75 -14.55 1.69
N ASN A 189 -8.64 -13.89 1.41
CA ASN A 189 -7.64 -14.45 0.49
C ASN A 189 -6.61 -15.35 1.16
N PHE A 190 -6.33 -15.12 2.45
CA PHE A 190 -5.24 -15.80 3.16
C PHE A 190 -5.72 -16.60 4.37
N PHE A 191 -6.43 -15.96 5.30
CA PHE A 191 -6.76 -16.61 6.58
C PHE A 191 -7.97 -17.54 6.53
N TRP A 192 -8.92 -17.33 5.61
CA TRP A 192 -10.10 -18.20 5.45
C TRP A 192 -9.70 -19.67 5.47
N ARG A 193 -8.67 -20.05 4.70
CA ARG A 193 -8.19 -21.43 4.55
C ARG A 193 -7.71 -22.09 5.86
N TYR A 194 -7.41 -21.29 6.87
CA TYR A 194 -6.87 -21.74 8.17
C TYR A 194 -7.84 -21.50 9.34
N SER A 195 -8.99 -20.87 9.12
CA SER A 195 -9.91 -20.49 10.21
C SER A 195 -11.39 -20.74 9.93
N ASP A 196 -11.77 -21.08 8.70
CA ASP A 196 -13.16 -21.34 8.33
C ASP A 196 -13.49 -22.82 8.51
N PRO A 197 -14.44 -23.17 9.39
CA PRO A 197 -14.75 -24.57 9.69
C PRO A 197 -15.16 -25.38 8.47
N GLU A 198 -16.00 -24.83 7.58
CA GLU A 198 -16.45 -25.54 6.37
C GLU A 198 -15.31 -25.82 5.39
N TYR A 199 -14.36 -24.90 5.26
CA TYR A 199 -13.15 -25.15 4.48
C TYR A 199 -12.23 -26.16 5.17
N ILE A 200 -12.09 -26.08 6.50
CA ILE A 200 -11.25 -27.00 7.28
C ILE A 200 -11.77 -28.44 7.16
N ASP A 201 -13.08 -28.64 7.28
CA ASP A 201 -13.69 -29.95 7.23
C ASP A 201 -13.54 -30.64 5.86
N ASN A 202 -13.29 -29.86 4.80
CA ASN A 202 -13.14 -30.34 3.42
C ASN A 202 -11.72 -30.19 2.84
N GLY A 203 -10.78 -29.63 3.62
CA GLY A 203 -9.42 -29.31 3.17
C GLY A 203 -8.44 -30.47 3.41
N SER A 204 -7.60 -30.80 2.42
CA SER A 204 -6.54 -31.79 2.58
C SER A 204 -5.30 -31.21 3.28
N TYR A 205 -5.34 -31.10 4.62
CA TYR A 205 -4.21 -30.65 5.46
C TYR A 205 -2.99 -31.58 5.44
N ILE A 206 -3.16 -32.82 4.97
CA ILE A 206 -2.11 -33.85 4.93
C ILE A 206 -0.92 -33.41 4.06
N PHE A 207 -1.16 -32.73 2.92
CA PHE A 207 -0.07 -32.27 2.05
C PHE A 207 0.78 -31.14 2.68
N GLU A 208 0.19 -30.26 3.50
CA GLU A 208 0.93 -29.19 4.19
C GLU A 208 1.71 -29.73 5.41
N MET A 209 1.17 -30.72 6.11
CA MET A 209 1.90 -31.46 7.17
C MET A 209 3.08 -32.26 6.59
N GLN A 210 2.92 -32.86 5.40
CA GLN A 210 4.00 -33.58 4.71
C GLN A 210 5.17 -32.67 4.30
N LEU A 211 4.90 -31.41 3.92
CA LEU A 211 5.93 -30.41 3.63
C LEU A 211 6.74 -29.99 4.87
N MET A 212 6.15 -30.06 6.07
CA MET A 212 6.83 -29.79 7.35
C MET A 212 7.66 -30.98 7.88
N LEU A 213 7.37 -32.20 7.40
CA LEU A 213 8.06 -33.44 7.81
C LEU A 213 9.23 -33.83 6.91
N LEU A 214 9.45 -33.12 5.80
CA LEU A 214 10.60 -33.32 4.92
C LEU A 214 11.73 -32.35 5.32
N PRO A 215 12.79 -32.80 6.01
CA PRO A 215 13.95 -31.97 6.23
C PRO A 215 14.64 -31.75 4.88
N SER A 216 14.62 -30.52 4.39
CA SER A 216 15.46 -29.97 3.32
C SER A 216 15.83 -30.97 2.19
N ALA A 217 15.02 -31.04 1.14
CA ALA A 217 15.47 -31.61 -0.14
C ALA A 217 16.45 -30.66 -0.84
N ASN A 218 17.55 -30.32 -0.18
CA ASN A 218 18.70 -29.61 -0.73
C ASN A 218 19.95 -30.20 -0.06
N GLN A 219 20.29 -31.45 -0.43
CA GLN A 219 21.66 -31.98 -0.59
C GLN A 219 21.65 -33.52 -0.67
N LEU A 220 21.58 -34.04 -1.90
CA LEU A 220 22.29 -35.23 -2.40
C LEU A 220 22.42 -34.93 -3.91
N GLY A 221 23.53 -34.40 -4.42
CA GLY A 221 24.76 -35.16 -4.68
C GLY A 221 24.44 -36.21 -5.75
N GLY A 222 24.68 -35.97 -7.04
CA GLY A 222 26.02 -36.12 -7.61
C GLY A 222 26.35 -37.60 -7.83
N GLY A 223 26.31 -38.07 -9.08
CA GLY A 223 26.90 -39.35 -9.50
C GLY A 223 25.95 -40.27 -10.25
N GLY A 224 26.23 -40.48 -11.54
CA GLY A 224 25.55 -41.51 -12.34
C GLY A 224 25.82 -41.39 -13.83
N ASN A 225 27.09 -41.46 -14.23
CA ASN A 225 27.45 -41.93 -15.58
C ASN A 225 27.59 -43.46 -15.48
N GLY A 226 26.88 -44.18 -16.34
CA GLY A 226 26.85 -45.63 -16.46
C GLY A 226 25.84 -46.03 -17.51
#